data_AF-A0A959SAX2-F1
#
_entry.id   AF-A0A959SAX2-F1
#
_cell.length_a   1.000
_cell.length_b   1.000
_cell.length_c   1.000
_cell.angle_alpha   90.00
_cell.angle_beta   90.00
_cell.angle_gamma   90.00
#
_symmetry.space_group_name_H-M   'P 1'
#
loop_
_entity.id
_entity.type
_entity.pdbx_description
1 polymer ?
#
loop_
_entity_poly.entity_id
_entity_poly.type
_entity_poly.pdbx_seq_one_letter_code
_entity_poly.pdbx_strand_id
1 'polypeptide(L)'
;MKHLNTLALSLMLAPALLHAQSPDLMNYQAAARDGGGNILANSGLTVRFTVRQGSATGTNVYRETHAVTTNAFGVFNAQVGGGTVVNGSIAGIAWGTGSYWLQVEANPGGGYVDLGAQQLVSVPYAKYAESSGSGSTGWGLNGNSGTDPNTDFIGTSDAQPLVFKVAGVEAGRIDLVGTGNTSLGANAMLDNTSGTVNSAFGANALTSNTTGGNNTAVGGYAGRYNSSGSSNTSVGQAALSFNTTGNDNTAIGTGALYANMASGNTAIGSLALAANGSASGNTAVGYRSLFTNTTGYGNSALGENALEFSNGDENTAIGSEALRLNTTGQGNCALGALALRYNGIGS
;
A
#
# COMPACT_ATOMS: atom_id res chain seq x y z
N MET A 1 25.08 56.82 -27.97
CA MET A 1 25.00 55.53 -27.24
C MET A 1 23.53 55.17 -27.10
N LYS A 2 23.16 53.99 -27.63
CA LYS A 2 21.80 53.44 -27.68
C LYS A 2 21.44 52.90 -26.28
N HIS A 3 20.30 53.26 -25.71
CA HIS A 3 19.65 52.44 -24.68
C HIS A 3 18.15 52.43 -24.89
N LEU A 4 17.71 51.36 -25.56
CA LEU A 4 16.34 50.93 -25.71
C LEU A 4 16.18 49.77 -24.71
N ASN A 5 15.57 50.01 -23.54
CA ASN A 5 15.25 48.92 -22.60
C ASN A 5 13.74 48.76 -22.52
N THR A 6 13.31 47.71 -23.22
CA THR A 6 11.99 47.10 -23.34
C THR A 6 11.34 46.77 -22.01
N LEU A 7 10.09 47.20 -21.86
CA LEU A 7 9.15 46.82 -20.80
C LEU A 7 8.67 45.38 -21.08
N ALA A 8 9.10 44.42 -20.27
CA ALA A 8 8.64 43.03 -20.36
C ALA A 8 7.29 42.89 -19.64
N LEU A 9 6.20 42.84 -20.41
CA LEU A 9 4.87 42.51 -19.92
C LEU A 9 4.77 40.98 -19.76
N SER A 10 4.92 40.47 -18.54
CA SER A 10 4.74 39.05 -18.23
C SER A 10 3.23 38.72 -18.18
N LEU A 11 2.71 38.16 -19.27
CA LEU A 11 1.35 37.62 -19.34
C LEU A 11 1.32 36.31 -18.53
N MET A 12 0.75 36.34 -17.32
CA MET A 12 0.48 35.13 -16.54
C MET A 12 -0.60 34.31 -17.25
N LEU A 13 -0.19 33.21 -17.87
CA LEU A 13 -1.09 32.22 -18.46
C LEU A 13 -1.51 31.24 -17.35
N ALA A 14 -2.67 31.48 -16.74
CA ALA A 14 -3.29 30.50 -15.85
C ALA A 14 -3.85 29.34 -16.69
N PRO A 15 -3.49 28.08 -16.42
CA PRO A 15 -4.10 26.95 -17.11
C PRO A 15 -5.55 26.81 -16.62
N ALA A 16 -6.51 27.18 -17.47
CA ALA A 16 -7.88 26.75 -17.30
C ALA A 16 -7.93 25.24 -17.52
N LEU A 17 -8.30 24.50 -16.48
CA LEU A 17 -8.62 23.08 -16.58
C LEU A 17 -9.84 22.95 -17.51
N LEU A 18 -9.60 22.65 -18.78
CA LEU A 18 -10.64 22.26 -19.72
C LEU A 18 -11.05 20.83 -19.38
N HIS A 19 -12.15 20.66 -18.66
CA HIS A 19 -12.82 19.37 -18.57
C HIS A 19 -13.41 19.05 -19.94
N ALA A 20 -12.83 18.08 -20.65
CA ALA A 20 -13.48 17.45 -21.78
C ALA A 20 -14.62 16.58 -21.24
N GLN A 21 -15.78 17.18 -20.97
CA GLN A 21 -17.00 16.41 -20.73
C GLN A 21 -17.53 15.91 -22.07
N SER A 22 -17.84 14.62 -22.15
CA SER A 22 -18.57 14.08 -23.29
C SER A 22 -19.89 14.86 -23.41
N PRO A 23 -20.22 15.46 -24.57
CA PRO A 23 -21.46 16.21 -24.72
C PRO A 23 -22.68 15.36 -24.36
N ASP A 24 -23.63 15.92 -23.58
CA ASP A 24 -24.91 15.28 -23.23
C ASP A 24 -25.89 15.29 -24.43
N LEU A 25 -25.45 14.75 -25.58
CA LEU A 25 -26.16 14.78 -26.85
C LEU A 25 -26.42 13.36 -27.37
N MET A 26 -27.63 13.13 -27.90
CA MET A 26 -27.98 11.89 -28.62
C MET A 26 -28.37 12.21 -30.05
N ASN A 27 -27.70 11.62 -31.03
CA ASN A 27 -28.08 11.80 -32.43
C ASN A 27 -29.43 11.12 -32.71
N TYR A 28 -30.32 11.82 -33.39
CA TYR A 28 -31.64 11.34 -33.82
C TYR A 28 -31.87 11.68 -35.29
N GLN A 29 -32.37 10.72 -36.05
CA GLN A 29 -32.74 10.90 -37.45
C GLN A 29 -34.11 10.28 -37.70
N ALA A 30 -34.97 11.00 -38.42
CA ALA A 30 -36.28 10.48 -38.83
C ALA A 30 -36.74 11.07 -40.15
N ALA A 31 -37.68 10.37 -40.80
CA ALA A 31 -38.38 10.84 -41.98
C ALA A 31 -39.76 11.38 -41.58
N ALA A 32 -40.06 12.62 -41.98
CA ALA A 32 -41.33 13.26 -41.74
C ALA A 32 -42.28 13.09 -42.93
N ARG A 33 -43.54 12.75 -42.62
CA ARG A 33 -44.63 12.57 -43.59
C ARG A 33 -45.86 13.34 -43.14
N ASP A 34 -46.72 13.70 -44.09
CA ASP A 34 -48.03 14.28 -43.81
C ASP A 34 -49.05 13.19 -43.37
N GLY A 35 -50.27 13.63 -43.02
CA GLY A 35 -51.34 12.71 -42.61
C GLY A 35 -51.84 11.77 -43.71
N GLY A 36 -51.47 12.02 -44.98
CA GLY A 36 -51.72 11.13 -46.12
C GLY A 36 -50.55 10.18 -46.42
N GLY A 37 -49.45 10.26 -45.65
CA GLY A 37 -48.24 9.45 -45.84
C GLY A 37 -47.25 9.99 -46.88
N ASN A 38 -47.50 11.17 -47.47
CA ASN A 38 -46.58 11.80 -48.41
C ASN A 38 -45.38 12.37 -47.66
N ILE A 39 -44.19 12.35 -48.26
CA ILE A 39 -43.00 12.93 -47.64
C ILE A 39 -43.12 14.45 -47.54
N LEU A 40 -42.70 15.01 -46.40
CA LEU A 40 -42.58 16.45 -46.22
C LEU A 40 -41.18 16.86 -46.68
N ALA A 41 -40.97 17.04 -47.98
CA ALA A 41 -39.66 17.35 -48.55
C ALA A 41 -39.29 18.85 -48.45
N ASN A 42 -38.07 19.16 -48.01
CA ASN A 42 -37.55 20.53 -47.88
C ASN A 42 -38.44 21.46 -47.03
N SER A 43 -39.09 20.90 -46.01
CA SER A 43 -40.07 21.59 -45.18
C SER A 43 -39.52 21.89 -43.78
N GLY A 44 -39.83 23.08 -43.27
CA GLY A 44 -39.56 23.44 -41.87
C GLY A 44 -40.54 22.75 -40.92
N LEU A 45 -40.03 22.17 -39.84
CA LEU A 45 -40.80 21.48 -38.81
C LEU A 45 -40.29 21.87 -37.42
N THR A 46 -41.19 21.91 -36.45
CA THR A 46 -40.78 21.91 -35.04
C THR A 46 -40.97 20.51 -34.46
N VAL A 47 -39.89 19.90 -33.99
CA VAL A 47 -39.90 18.58 -33.35
C VAL A 47 -39.75 18.76 -31.85
N ARG A 48 -40.44 17.95 -31.06
CA ARG A 48 -40.34 17.92 -29.60
C ARG A 48 -39.95 16.53 -29.14
N PHE A 49 -38.91 16.48 -28.32
CA PHE A 49 -38.43 15.26 -27.69
C PHE A 49 -38.82 15.30 -26.22
N THR A 50 -39.42 14.22 -25.72
CA THR A 50 -39.72 14.03 -24.30
C THR A 50 -39.11 12.72 -23.83
N VAL A 51 -38.24 12.77 -22.81
CA VAL A 51 -37.77 11.57 -22.12
C VAL A 51 -38.74 11.26 -20.98
N ARG A 52 -39.28 10.03 -20.99
CA ARG A 52 -40.19 9.52 -19.97
C ARG A 52 -39.54 8.42 -19.16
N GLN A 53 -39.79 8.40 -17.86
CA GLN A 53 -39.31 7.36 -16.95
C GLN A 53 -40.42 6.36 -16.62
N GLY A 54 -40.06 5.08 -16.50
CA GLY A 54 -40.93 4.00 -16.02
C GLY A 54 -41.79 3.32 -17.09
N SER A 55 -42.40 4.08 -18.01
CA SER A 55 -43.15 3.52 -19.15
C SER A 55 -43.26 4.51 -20.32
N ALA A 56 -43.82 4.05 -21.45
CA ALA A 56 -44.12 4.88 -22.63
C ALA A 56 -45.03 6.09 -22.35
N THR A 57 -45.84 6.04 -21.28
CA THR A 57 -46.72 7.12 -20.81
C THR A 57 -46.31 7.64 -19.43
N GLY A 58 -45.13 7.25 -18.94
CA GLY A 58 -44.62 7.58 -17.61
C GLY A 58 -44.24 9.05 -17.45
N THR A 59 -43.61 9.35 -16.31
CA THR A 59 -43.27 10.72 -15.90
C THR A 59 -42.35 11.39 -16.90
N ASN A 60 -42.68 12.61 -17.33
CA ASN A 60 -41.78 13.46 -18.11
C ASN A 60 -40.63 13.93 -17.22
N VAL A 61 -39.42 13.47 -17.50
CA VAL A 61 -38.19 13.86 -16.77
C VAL A 61 -37.36 14.88 -17.54
N TYR A 62 -37.57 14.99 -18.85
CA TYR A 62 -36.92 15.97 -19.71
C TYR A 62 -37.71 16.21 -20.99
N ARG A 63 -37.77 17.47 -21.43
CA ARG A 63 -38.41 17.86 -22.68
C ARG A 63 -37.69 19.03 -23.33
N GLU A 64 -37.56 18.98 -24.65
CA GLU A 64 -36.97 20.04 -25.47
C GLU A 64 -37.63 20.14 -26.85
N THR A 65 -37.42 21.26 -27.54
CA THR A 65 -37.86 21.48 -28.91
C THR A 65 -36.72 21.82 -29.86
N HIS A 66 -36.88 21.45 -31.12
CA HIS A 66 -35.95 21.72 -32.21
C HIS A 66 -36.70 22.27 -33.41
N ALA A 67 -36.17 23.34 -34.00
CA ALA A 67 -36.56 23.76 -35.34
C ALA A 67 -35.65 23.01 -36.34
N VAL A 68 -36.24 22.18 -37.19
CA VAL A 68 -35.51 21.36 -38.18
C VAL A 68 -36.04 21.62 -39.57
N THR A 69 -35.24 21.32 -40.58
CA THR A 69 -35.67 21.30 -41.99
C THR A 69 -35.38 19.94 -42.56
N THR A 70 -36.38 19.33 -43.20
CA THR A 70 -36.20 18.05 -43.88
C THR A 70 -35.44 18.22 -45.19
N ASN A 71 -34.79 17.17 -45.67
CA ASN A 71 -34.19 17.15 -47.02
C ASN A 71 -35.22 16.76 -48.09
N ALA A 72 -34.76 16.58 -49.34
CA ALA A 72 -35.61 16.17 -50.48
C ALA A 72 -36.31 14.81 -50.28
N PHE A 73 -35.86 13.97 -49.34
CA PHE A 73 -36.46 12.69 -49.00
C PHE A 73 -37.35 12.76 -47.74
N GLY A 74 -37.58 13.96 -47.20
CA GLY A 74 -38.32 14.16 -45.96
C GLY A 74 -37.54 13.84 -44.68
N VAL A 75 -36.22 13.62 -44.76
CA VAL A 75 -35.40 13.23 -43.60
C VAL A 75 -34.83 14.46 -42.89
N PHE A 76 -34.89 14.47 -41.56
CA PHE A 76 -34.23 15.47 -40.71
C PHE A 76 -33.28 14.80 -39.71
N ASN A 77 -32.28 15.56 -39.25
CA ASN A 77 -31.38 15.18 -38.17
C ASN A 77 -31.57 16.15 -36.99
N ALA A 78 -31.48 15.64 -35.77
CA ALA A 78 -31.49 16.41 -34.55
C ALA A 78 -30.51 15.80 -33.53
N GLN A 79 -30.07 16.59 -32.56
CA GLN A 79 -29.27 16.11 -31.43
C GLN A 79 -30.08 16.33 -30.16
N VAL A 80 -30.64 15.25 -29.62
CA VAL A 80 -31.43 15.30 -28.40
C VAL A 80 -30.53 15.73 -27.25
N GLY A 81 -30.88 16.79 -26.52
CA GLY A 81 -30.03 17.47 -25.54
C GLY A 81 -29.47 18.81 -26.00
N GLY A 82 -29.53 19.10 -27.31
CA GLY A 82 -29.05 20.34 -27.90
C GLY A 82 -30.17 21.32 -28.28
N GLY A 83 -31.42 21.03 -27.92
CA GLY A 83 -32.59 21.84 -28.27
C GLY A 83 -32.89 22.94 -27.27
N THR A 84 -34.00 23.65 -27.51
CA THR A 84 -34.55 24.60 -26.52
C THR A 84 -35.28 23.82 -25.44
N VAL A 85 -34.73 23.80 -24.23
CA VAL A 85 -35.30 23.06 -23.09
C VAL A 85 -36.64 23.67 -22.68
N VAL A 86 -37.65 22.81 -22.53
CA VAL A 86 -39.00 23.16 -22.06
C VAL A 86 -39.22 22.67 -20.63
N ASN A 87 -38.64 21.54 -20.23
CA ASN A 87 -38.77 20.98 -18.89
C ASN A 87 -37.59 20.06 -18.55
N GLY A 88 -37.17 20.07 -17.28
CA GLY A 88 -36.10 19.21 -16.78
C GLY A 88 -34.71 19.64 -17.25
N SER A 89 -33.74 18.74 -17.06
CA SER A 89 -32.36 18.90 -17.52
C SER A 89 -31.87 17.55 -18.00
N ILE A 90 -31.34 17.47 -19.23
CA ILE A 90 -30.85 16.20 -19.79
C ILE A 90 -29.67 15.64 -18.98
N ALA A 91 -28.82 16.54 -18.45
CA ALA A 91 -27.72 16.20 -17.55
C ALA A 91 -28.21 15.70 -16.18
N GLY A 92 -29.41 16.10 -15.76
CA GLY A 92 -30.03 15.74 -14.48
C GLY A 92 -30.79 14.41 -14.49
N ILE A 93 -30.89 13.73 -15.64
CA ILE A 93 -31.57 12.43 -15.73
C ILE A 93 -30.69 11.34 -15.12
N ALA A 94 -31.23 10.59 -14.16
CA ALA A 94 -30.55 9.47 -13.50
C ALA A 94 -30.56 8.21 -14.39
N TRP A 95 -29.86 8.24 -15.52
CA TRP A 95 -29.86 7.16 -16.53
C TRP A 95 -29.52 5.76 -16.00
N GLY A 96 -28.82 5.65 -14.87
CA GLY A 96 -28.47 4.38 -14.23
C GLY A 96 -29.60 3.71 -13.44
N THR A 97 -30.75 4.35 -13.25
CA THR A 97 -31.87 3.81 -12.46
C THR A 97 -33.19 3.84 -13.22
N GLY A 98 -33.76 2.64 -13.44
CA GLY A 98 -35.05 2.46 -14.10
C GLY A 98 -34.98 2.46 -15.62
N SER A 99 -36.15 2.35 -16.25
CA SER A 99 -36.30 2.32 -17.71
C SER A 99 -36.72 3.69 -18.24
N TYR A 100 -36.24 4.04 -19.43
CA TYR A 100 -36.52 5.33 -20.08
C TYR A 100 -37.08 5.15 -21.49
N TRP A 101 -37.94 6.07 -21.92
CA TRP A 101 -38.55 6.11 -23.26
C TRP A 101 -38.35 7.48 -23.88
N LEU A 102 -38.06 7.52 -25.18
CA LEU A 102 -38.05 8.74 -25.97
C LEU A 102 -39.37 8.85 -26.73
N GLN A 103 -40.20 9.81 -26.34
CA GLN A 103 -41.38 10.22 -27.09
C GLN A 103 -41.01 11.32 -28.07
N VAL A 104 -41.53 11.23 -29.29
CA VAL A 104 -41.28 12.19 -30.36
C VAL A 104 -42.60 12.77 -30.84
N GLU A 105 -42.67 14.09 -30.93
CA GLU A 105 -43.82 14.81 -31.46
C GLU A 105 -43.36 15.77 -32.56
N ALA A 106 -44.13 15.93 -33.62
CA ALA A 106 -43.80 16.84 -34.72
C ALA A 106 -44.93 17.84 -34.98
N ASN A 107 -44.55 19.06 -35.34
CA ASN A 107 -45.47 20.15 -35.69
C ASN A 107 -45.06 20.78 -37.04
N PRO A 108 -45.78 20.48 -38.13
CA PRO A 108 -45.59 21.12 -39.43
C PRO A 108 -46.31 22.47 -39.59
N GLY A 109 -46.91 23.02 -38.54
CA GLY A 109 -47.63 24.31 -38.55
C GLY A 109 -49.05 24.26 -37.99
N GLY A 110 -49.59 23.07 -37.68
CA GLY A 110 -50.97 22.85 -37.21
C GLY A 110 -51.10 22.37 -35.74
N GLY A 111 -50.00 22.29 -35.00
CA GLY A 111 -49.95 21.72 -33.65
C GLY A 111 -49.09 20.45 -33.60
N TYR A 112 -48.76 20.01 -32.39
CA TYR A 112 -47.95 18.81 -32.18
C TYR A 112 -48.78 17.55 -32.38
N VAL A 113 -48.26 16.64 -33.22
CA VAL A 113 -48.76 15.28 -33.41
C VAL A 113 -47.78 14.31 -32.76
N ASP A 114 -48.30 13.40 -31.93
CA ASP A 114 -47.52 12.35 -31.29
C ASP A 114 -47.15 11.25 -32.29
N LEU A 115 -45.85 11.00 -32.43
CA LEU A 115 -45.29 9.96 -33.30
C LEU A 115 -44.97 8.67 -32.53
N GLY A 116 -45.26 8.66 -31.22
CA GLY A 116 -45.07 7.52 -30.34
C GLY A 116 -43.83 7.63 -29.47
N ALA A 117 -43.75 6.70 -28.51
CA ALA A 117 -42.65 6.58 -27.56
C ALA A 117 -41.95 5.23 -27.69
N GLN A 118 -40.64 5.24 -27.84
CA GLN A 118 -39.82 4.03 -27.92
C GLN A 118 -38.91 3.91 -26.70
N GLN A 119 -38.75 2.69 -26.18
CA GLN A 119 -37.87 2.46 -25.04
C GLN A 119 -36.41 2.65 -25.45
N LEU A 120 -35.66 3.39 -24.64
CA LEU A 120 -34.22 3.51 -24.73
C LEU A 120 -33.60 2.28 -24.07
N VAL A 121 -33.30 1.26 -24.88
CA VAL A 121 -32.68 0.00 -24.43
C VAL A 121 -31.18 0.12 -24.18
N SER A 122 -30.54 1.15 -24.74
CA SER A 122 -29.21 1.60 -24.35
C SER A 122 -29.28 3.10 -24.10
N VAL A 123 -28.98 3.50 -22.86
CA VAL A 123 -28.74 4.92 -22.55
C VAL A 123 -27.36 5.29 -23.12
N PRO A 124 -27.12 6.56 -23.48
CA PRO A 124 -25.86 6.96 -24.11
C PRO A 124 -24.66 6.41 -23.35
N TYR A 125 -23.81 5.69 -24.08
CA TYR A 125 -22.69 4.88 -23.59
C TYR A 125 -21.75 5.64 -22.61
N ALA A 126 -21.77 6.97 -22.63
CA ALA A 126 -20.98 7.83 -21.75
C ALA A 126 -21.53 7.96 -20.31
N LYS A 127 -22.85 7.88 -20.09
CA LYS A 127 -23.45 8.15 -18.76
C LYS A 127 -23.43 6.95 -17.82
N TYR A 128 -23.63 5.73 -18.34
CA TYR A 128 -23.42 4.51 -17.54
C TYR A 128 -21.95 4.41 -17.11
N ALA A 129 -21.03 4.78 -18.02
CA ALA A 129 -19.60 4.84 -17.74
C ALA A 129 -19.23 5.89 -16.67
N GLU A 130 -19.88 7.07 -16.67
CA GLU A 130 -19.68 8.12 -15.66
C GLU A 130 -20.08 7.67 -14.25
N SER A 131 -21.19 6.93 -14.11
CA SER A 131 -21.61 6.36 -12.81
C SER A 131 -20.84 5.10 -12.40
N SER A 132 -20.29 4.35 -13.35
CA SER A 132 -19.42 3.21 -13.05
C SER A 132 -18.00 3.61 -12.64
N GLY A 133 -17.62 4.88 -12.85
CA GLY A 133 -16.35 5.45 -12.37
C GLY A 133 -16.30 5.62 -10.84
N SER A 134 -17.45 5.65 -10.17
CA SER A 134 -17.54 5.59 -8.70
C SER A 134 -17.38 4.16 -8.16
N GLY A 135 -17.16 3.17 -9.03
CA GLY A 135 -16.81 1.79 -8.70
C GLY A 135 -15.37 1.59 -8.22
N SER A 136 -14.75 2.62 -7.62
CA SER A 136 -13.44 2.44 -6.98
C SER A 136 -13.62 1.78 -5.63
N THR A 137 -13.82 0.46 -5.63
CA THR A 137 -13.68 -0.42 -4.45
C THR A 137 -12.22 -0.53 -3.96
N GLY A 138 -11.36 0.42 -4.34
CA GLY A 138 -9.94 0.44 -4.06
C GLY A 138 -9.53 1.59 -3.16
N TRP A 139 -8.39 1.41 -2.51
CA TRP A 139 -7.69 2.48 -1.79
C TRP A 139 -7.15 3.52 -2.78
N GLY A 140 -7.56 4.78 -2.60
CA GLY A 140 -7.07 5.89 -3.40
C GLY A 140 -5.59 6.19 -3.10
N LEU A 141 -4.86 6.66 -4.11
CA LEU A 141 -3.44 7.05 -3.97
C LEU A 141 -3.24 8.20 -2.97
N ASN A 142 -4.28 9.01 -2.76
CA ASN A 142 -4.29 10.15 -1.85
C ASN A 142 -5.00 9.81 -0.52
N GLY A 143 -5.36 8.54 -0.32
CA GLY A 143 -6.17 8.08 0.80
C GLY A 143 -7.67 8.23 0.58
N ASN A 144 -8.44 7.67 1.51
CA ASN A 144 -9.91 7.66 1.51
C ASN A 144 -10.40 8.54 2.67
N SER A 145 -11.47 9.31 2.45
CA SER A 145 -12.17 10.07 3.51
C SER A 145 -13.45 9.35 3.93
N GLY A 146 -13.83 9.39 5.21
CA GLY A 146 -15.10 8.82 5.70
C GLY A 146 -15.12 7.29 5.80
N THR A 147 -13.97 6.66 6.05
CA THR A 147 -13.81 5.21 6.16
C THR A 147 -14.55 4.62 7.37
N ASP A 148 -15.14 3.43 7.20
CA ASP A 148 -15.65 2.57 8.28
C ASP A 148 -14.66 1.39 8.51
N PRO A 149 -14.02 1.28 9.68
CA PRO A 149 -13.07 0.19 9.97
C PRO A 149 -13.61 -1.24 9.84
N ASN A 150 -14.94 -1.44 9.85
CA ASN A 150 -15.54 -2.77 9.69
C ASN A 150 -15.59 -3.23 8.23
N THR A 151 -15.57 -2.30 7.27
CA THR A 151 -15.74 -2.59 5.84
C THR A 151 -14.58 -2.07 4.99
N ASP A 152 -13.89 -1.03 5.44
CA ASP A 152 -12.78 -0.37 4.74
C ASP A 152 -11.45 -0.71 5.40
N PHE A 153 -10.77 -1.72 4.87
CA PHE A 153 -9.46 -2.15 5.37
C PHE A 153 -8.50 -2.55 4.25
N ILE A 154 -7.21 -2.58 4.58
CA ILE A 154 -6.18 -3.23 3.74
C ILE A 154 -5.92 -4.59 4.37
N GLY A 155 -6.41 -5.64 3.74
CA GLY A 155 -6.35 -6.98 4.33
C GLY A 155 -7.17 -8.01 3.56
N THR A 156 -7.32 -9.17 4.18
CA THR A 156 -8.11 -10.30 3.69
C THR A 156 -9.35 -10.49 4.57
N SER A 157 -10.45 -10.96 3.98
CA SER A 157 -11.67 -11.31 4.72
C SER A 157 -11.74 -12.78 5.13
N ASP A 158 -10.76 -13.57 4.71
CA ASP A 158 -10.62 -15.00 4.98
C ASP A 158 -9.36 -15.28 5.83
N ALA A 159 -9.09 -16.54 6.13
CA ALA A 159 -7.95 -16.95 6.96
C ALA A 159 -6.62 -16.99 6.19
N GLN A 160 -6.48 -16.20 5.12
CA GLN A 160 -5.24 -16.11 4.36
C GLN A 160 -4.39 -14.91 4.83
N PRO A 161 -3.04 -15.02 4.82
CA PRO A 161 -2.16 -13.90 5.13
C PRO A 161 -2.30 -12.73 4.15
N LEU A 162 -2.12 -11.51 4.64
CA LEU A 162 -1.92 -10.34 3.78
C LEU A 162 -0.47 -10.34 3.27
N VAL A 163 -0.28 -10.35 1.95
CA VAL A 163 1.05 -10.43 1.32
C VAL A 163 1.34 -9.17 0.49
N PHE A 164 2.46 -8.52 0.76
CA PHE A 164 3.02 -7.43 -0.02
C PHE A 164 4.05 -7.98 -1.01
N LYS A 165 3.96 -7.61 -2.29
CA LYS A 165 4.88 -8.08 -3.34
C LYS A 165 5.59 -6.93 -4.05
N VAL A 166 6.85 -7.16 -4.43
CA VAL A 166 7.63 -6.28 -5.32
C VAL A 166 8.07 -7.10 -6.53
N ALA A 167 7.72 -6.65 -7.74
CA ALA A 167 7.98 -7.39 -8.98
C ALA A 167 7.52 -8.87 -8.97
N GLY A 168 6.41 -9.15 -8.28
CA GLY A 168 5.83 -10.51 -8.15
C GLY A 168 6.44 -11.38 -7.04
N VAL A 169 7.52 -10.92 -6.39
CA VAL A 169 8.17 -11.61 -5.26
C VAL A 169 7.62 -11.09 -3.94
N GLU A 170 7.37 -11.99 -2.99
CA GLU A 170 6.96 -11.61 -1.64
C GLU A 170 8.03 -10.77 -0.94
N ALA A 171 7.60 -9.59 -0.47
CA ALA A 171 8.43 -8.62 0.22
C ALA A 171 7.83 -8.22 1.58
N GLY A 172 6.70 -8.79 1.98
CA GLY A 172 6.13 -8.66 3.31
C GLY A 172 4.90 -9.54 3.48
N ARG A 173 4.63 -9.95 4.72
CA ARG A 173 3.54 -10.83 5.10
C ARG A 173 3.00 -10.45 6.48
N ILE A 174 1.68 -10.53 6.65
CA ILE A 174 1.02 -10.47 7.95
C ILE A 174 0.12 -11.71 8.07
N ASP A 175 0.50 -12.64 8.94
CA ASP A 175 -0.23 -13.88 9.19
C ASP A 175 -1.38 -13.69 10.20
N LEU A 176 -2.35 -14.62 10.17
CA LEU A 176 -3.44 -14.71 11.15
C LEU A 176 -2.92 -15.16 12.53
N VAL A 177 -3.67 -14.80 13.59
CA VAL A 177 -3.50 -15.31 14.95
C VAL A 177 -3.53 -16.84 14.94
N GLY A 178 -2.39 -17.47 15.24
CA GLY A 178 -2.18 -18.92 15.15
C GLY A 178 -0.78 -19.26 14.63
N THR A 179 -0.37 -18.63 13.53
CA THR A 179 1.04 -18.55 13.14
C THR A 179 1.66 -17.21 13.52
N GLY A 180 0.90 -16.10 13.48
CA GLY A 180 1.27 -14.81 14.10
C GLY A 180 2.56 -14.17 13.60
N ASN A 181 3.08 -14.58 12.44
CA ASN A 181 4.31 -14.06 11.87
C ASN A 181 4.05 -12.73 11.13
N THR A 182 4.94 -11.76 11.28
CA THR A 182 4.92 -10.50 10.52
C THR A 182 6.29 -10.26 9.88
N SER A 183 6.34 -10.11 8.56
CA SER A 183 7.56 -9.73 7.82
C SER A 183 7.38 -8.50 6.95
N LEU A 184 8.47 -7.75 6.82
CA LEU A 184 8.65 -6.74 5.79
C LEU A 184 10.13 -6.68 5.37
N GLY A 185 10.41 -6.92 4.10
CA GLY A 185 11.74 -7.00 3.52
C GLY A 185 11.86 -8.14 2.51
N ALA A 186 12.67 -7.95 1.47
CA ALA A 186 12.93 -9.01 0.48
C ALA A 186 13.50 -10.26 1.17
N ASN A 187 12.91 -11.42 0.90
CA ASN A 187 13.27 -12.73 1.47
C ASN A 187 13.18 -12.83 3.01
N ALA A 188 12.46 -11.93 3.67
CA ALA A 188 12.23 -12.04 5.11
C ALA A 188 11.31 -13.25 5.40
N MET A 189 11.74 -14.15 6.30
CA MET A 189 11.04 -15.42 6.63
C MET A 189 10.74 -16.37 5.46
N LEU A 190 11.55 -16.34 4.39
CA LEU A 190 11.30 -17.14 3.18
C LEU A 190 11.20 -18.66 3.45
N ASP A 191 12.06 -19.21 4.29
CA ASP A 191 12.14 -20.65 4.55
C ASP A 191 11.39 -21.08 5.83
N ASN A 192 10.53 -20.22 6.39
CA ASN A 192 9.77 -20.53 7.59
C ASN A 192 8.70 -21.59 7.34
N THR A 193 8.90 -22.78 7.92
CA THR A 193 8.03 -23.94 7.71
C THR A 193 6.94 -24.04 8.78
N SER A 194 7.31 -23.97 10.07
CA SER A 194 6.36 -24.10 11.19
C SER A 194 6.62 -23.14 12.35
N GLY A 195 7.62 -22.29 12.27
CA GLY A 195 7.89 -21.26 13.27
C GLY A 195 6.72 -20.27 13.39
N THR A 196 6.37 -19.90 14.62
CA THR A 196 5.24 -19.00 14.91
C THR A 196 5.66 -17.79 15.73
N VAL A 197 4.89 -16.71 15.61
CA VAL A 197 5.03 -15.46 16.38
C VAL A 197 6.39 -14.78 16.14
N ASN A 198 6.88 -14.83 14.90
CA ASN A 198 8.12 -14.18 14.51
C ASN A 198 7.86 -12.80 13.89
N SER A 199 8.71 -11.83 14.21
CA SER A 199 8.71 -10.48 13.64
C SER A 199 9.99 -10.26 12.85
N ALA A 200 9.94 -10.04 11.53
CA ALA A 200 11.10 -9.94 10.66
C ALA A 200 11.07 -8.68 9.77
N PHE A 201 11.83 -7.67 10.12
CA PHE A 201 11.88 -6.38 9.41
C PHE A 201 13.27 -6.14 8.83
N GLY A 202 13.45 -6.38 7.54
CA GLY A 202 14.72 -6.18 6.84
C GLY A 202 14.97 -7.22 5.77
N ALA A 203 15.82 -6.87 4.78
CA ALA A 203 16.18 -7.82 3.73
C ALA A 203 16.90 -9.03 4.32
N ASN A 204 16.38 -10.22 4.03
CA ASN A 204 16.84 -11.50 4.54
C ASN A 204 16.83 -11.66 6.08
N ALA A 205 15.94 -10.94 6.78
CA ALA A 205 15.73 -11.16 8.21
C ALA A 205 15.02 -12.52 8.44
N LEU A 206 15.54 -13.35 9.34
CA LEU A 206 15.02 -14.70 9.66
C LEU A 206 14.79 -15.60 8.42
N THR A 207 15.52 -15.40 7.32
CA THR A 207 15.27 -16.13 6.06
C THR A 207 15.27 -17.64 6.23
N SER A 208 16.23 -18.19 6.97
CA SER A 208 16.38 -19.63 7.17
C SER A 208 15.86 -20.11 8.53
N ASN A 209 14.92 -19.36 9.15
CA ASN A 209 14.20 -19.84 10.32
C ASN A 209 13.22 -20.92 9.92
N THR A 210 13.37 -22.15 10.42
CA THR A 210 12.51 -23.27 10.03
C THR A 210 11.39 -23.50 11.04
N THR A 211 11.74 -23.76 12.30
CA THR A 211 10.79 -24.12 13.37
C THR A 211 10.82 -23.19 14.57
N GLY A 212 11.81 -22.28 14.66
CA GLY A 212 11.96 -21.35 15.78
C GLY A 212 10.78 -20.38 15.88
N GLY A 213 10.30 -20.15 17.10
CA GLY A 213 9.18 -19.23 17.37
C GLY A 213 9.57 -18.07 18.28
N ASN A 214 8.70 -17.06 18.34
CA ASN A 214 8.85 -15.88 19.20
C ASN A 214 10.15 -15.09 18.97
N ASN A 215 10.68 -15.07 17.74
CA ASN A 215 11.88 -14.30 17.41
C ASN A 215 11.53 -12.91 16.89
N THR A 216 12.27 -11.88 17.32
CA THR A 216 12.22 -10.53 16.74
C THR A 216 13.53 -10.27 16.01
N ALA A 217 13.46 -9.94 14.72
CA ALA A 217 14.61 -9.61 13.88
C ALA A 217 14.35 -8.31 13.12
N VAL A 218 15.20 -7.31 13.34
CA VAL A 218 15.11 -5.98 12.73
C VAL A 218 16.48 -5.59 12.18
N GLY A 219 16.59 -5.43 10.87
CA GLY A 219 17.84 -5.17 10.17
C GLY A 219 18.12 -6.19 9.07
N GLY A 220 18.93 -5.80 8.08
CA GLY A 220 19.34 -6.74 7.03
C GLY A 220 20.14 -7.90 7.62
N TYR A 221 19.82 -9.12 7.23
CA TYR A 221 20.48 -10.35 7.71
C TYR A 221 20.35 -10.63 9.22
N ALA A 222 19.49 -9.91 9.94
CA ALA A 222 19.24 -10.17 11.37
C ALA A 222 18.61 -11.56 11.55
N GLY A 223 19.19 -12.40 12.42
CA GLY A 223 18.72 -13.77 12.67
C GLY A 223 18.74 -14.70 11.45
N ARG A 224 19.48 -14.37 10.38
CA ARG A 224 19.36 -15.02 9.06
C ARG A 224 19.41 -16.54 9.07
N TYR A 225 20.33 -17.15 9.82
CA TYR A 225 20.54 -18.59 9.90
C TYR A 225 20.07 -19.20 11.22
N ASN A 226 18.97 -18.67 11.79
CA ASN A 226 18.39 -19.22 13.00
C ASN A 226 17.52 -20.46 12.73
N SER A 227 18.08 -21.68 12.74
CA SER A 227 17.33 -22.89 12.33
C SER A 227 16.12 -23.18 13.22
N SER A 228 16.32 -23.29 14.54
CA SER A 228 15.30 -23.70 15.51
C SER A 228 15.33 -22.90 16.82
N GLY A 229 16.21 -21.91 16.94
CA GLY A 229 16.30 -21.06 18.11
C GLY A 229 15.03 -20.24 18.30
N SER A 230 14.54 -20.16 19.53
CA SER A 230 13.31 -19.47 19.89
C SER A 230 13.57 -18.35 20.90
N SER A 231 12.64 -17.40 20.98
CA SER A 231 12.68 -16.29 21.94
C SER A 231 13.91 -15.38 21.81
N ASN A 232 14.46 -15.22 20.60
CA ASN A 232 15.62 -14.36 20.37
C ASN A 232 15.21 -12.96 19.88
N THR A 233 15.91 -11.93 20.37
CA THR A 233 15.78 -10.54 19.89
C THR A 233 17.04 -10.15 19.13
N SER A 234 16.94 -9.79 17.86
CA SER A 234 18.04 -9.47 16.95
C SER A 234 17.79 -8.11 16.29
N VAL A 235 18.41 -7.04 16.75
CA VAL A 235 18.20 -5.68 16.24
C VAL A 235 19.52 -5.11 15.76
N GLY A 236 19.69 -4.95 14.45
CA GLY A 236 20.92 -4.48 13.82
C GLY A 236 21.27 -5.34 12.60
N GLN A 237 22.10 -4.78 11.70
CA GLN A 237 22.57 -5.55 10.55
C GLN A 237 23.39 -6.75 11.03
N ALA A 238 23.04 -7.95 10.55
CA ALA A 238 23.66 -9.23 10.91
C ALA A 238 23.72 -9.55 12.41
N ALA A 239 22.89 -8.93 13.25
CA ALA A 239 22.74 -9.35 14.65
C ALA A 239 22.21 -10.79 14.70
N LEU A 240 22.82 -11.67 15.51
CA LEU A 240 22.47 -13.11 15.60
C LEU A 240 22.42 -13.86 14.26
N SER A 241 23.20 -13.42 13.26
CA SER A 241 23.09 -13.96 11.90
C SER A 241 23.35 -15.48 11.83
N PHE A 242 24.19 -16.05 12.69
CA PHE A 242 24.51 -17.48 12.76
C PHE A 242 24.14 -18.08 14.12
N ASN A 243 22.87 -17.98 14.50
CA ASN A 243 22.33 -18.61 15.72
C ASN A 243 21.58 -19.90 15.44
N THR A 244 22.25 -21.03 15.23
CA THR A 244 21.58 -22.26 14.75
C THR A 244 20.51 -22.81 15.70
N THR A 245 20.81 -22.91 17.01
CA THR A 245 19.93 -23.55 18.01
C THR A 245 19.77 -22.77 19.32
N GLY A 246 20.47 -21.64 19.50
CA GLY A 246 20.44 -20.88 20.75
C GLY A 246 19.10 -20.21 21.01
N ASN A 247 18.64 -20.25 22.26
CA ASN A 247 17.40 -19.63 22.71
C ASN A 247 17.66 -18.44 23.63
N ASP A 248 16.65 -17.58 23.78
CA ASP A 248 16.64 -16.52 24.80
C ASP A 248 17.84 -15.57 24.71
N ASN A 249 18.32 -15.28 23.50
CA ASN A 249 19.41 -14.32 23.28
C ASN A 249 18.87 -12.94 22.90
N THR A 250 19.48 -11.89 23.45
CA THR A 250 19.22 -10.50 23.08
C THR A 250 20.47 -9.92 22.41
N ALA A 251 20.40 -9.60 21.13
CA ALA A 251 21.46 -8.97 20.35
C ALA A 251 20.97 -7.65 19.75
N ILE A 252 21.55 -6.54 20.21
CA ILE A 252 21.20 -5.19 19.75
C ILE A 252 22.47 -4.48 19.32
N GLY A 253 22.65 -4.27 18.02
CA GLY A 253 23.82 -3.66 17.41
C GLY A 253 24.29 -4.41 16.17
N THR A 254 24.98 -3.72 15.27
CA THR A 254 25.55 -4.34 14.07
C THR A 254 26.55 -5.44 14.44
N GLY A 255 26.28 -6.68 14.01
CA GLY A 255 27.11 -7.86 14.28
C GLY A 255 27.15 -8.30 15.75
N ALA A 256 26.23 -7.83 16.61
CA ALA A 256 26.10 -8.35 17.97
C ALA A 256 25.71 -9.84 17.92
N LEU A 257 26.40 -10.69 18.71
CA LEU A 257 26.21 -12.15 18.70
C LEU A 257 26.23 -12.78 17.28
N TYR A 258 27.04 -12.23 16.37
CA TYR A 258 27.05 -12.62 14.95
C TYR A 258 27.14 -14.14 14.75
N ALA A 259 28.02 -14.82 15.48
CA ALA A 259 28.07 -16.27 15.58
C ALA A 259 27.84 -16.68 17.04
N ASN A 260 26.72 -17.35 17.30
CA ASN A 260 26.31 -17.78 18.63
C ASN A 260 25.66 -19.17 18.56
N MET A 261 26.13 -20.18 19.29
CA MET A 261 25.41 -21.46 19.39
C MET A 261 24.80 -21.71 20.79
N ALA A 262 24.93 -20.74 21.70
CA ALA A 262 24.52 -20.83 23.10
C ALA A 262 23.20 -20.10 23.39
N SER A 263 22.67 -20.32 24.59
CA SER A 263 21.42 -19.67 25.05
C SER A 263 21.69 -18.65 26.16
N GLY A 264 20.76 -17.70 26.32
CA GLY A 264 20.72 -16.79 27.46
C GLY A 264 21.81 -15.71 27.46
N ASN A 265 22.24 -15.24 26.29
CA ASN A 265 23.23 -14.16 26.19
C ASN A 265 22.56 -12.82 25.88
N THR A 266 23.06 -11.75 26.51
CA THR A 266 22.67 -10.36 26.21
C THR A 266 23.88 -9.63 25.64
N ALA A 267 23.77 -9.11 24.41
CA ALA A 267 24.79 -8.36 23.72
C ALA A 267 24.20 -7.06 23.17
N ILE A 268 24.61 -5.92 23.72
CA ILE A 268 24.12 -4.59 23.33
C ILE A 268 25.33 -3.72 22.96
N GLY A 269 25.49 -3.46 21.68
CA GLY A 269 26.65 -2.74 21.12
C GLY A 269 27.13 -3.40 19.83
N SER A 270 27.75 -2.63 18.94
CA SER A 270 28.30 -3.22 17.71
C SER A 270 29.42 -4.20 18.06
N LEU A 271 29.35 -5.40 17.45
CA LEU A 271 30.28 -6.51 17.67
C LEU A 271 30.37 -6.99 19.13
N ALA A 272 29.42 -6.65 20.00
CA ALA A 272 29.36 -7.24 21.35
C ALA A 272 29.14 -8.76 21.21
N LEU A 273 29.95 -9.58 21.91
CA LEU A 273 29.82 -11.04 21.92
C LEU A 273 29.83 -11.70 20.51
N ALA A 274 30.49 -11.08 19.54
CA ALA A 274 30.35 -11.46 18.12
C ALA A 274 30.82 -12.90 17.80
N ALA A 275 31.75 -13.46 18.57
CA ALA A 275 32.28 -14.82 18.40
C ALA A 275 32.02 -15.69 19.65
N ASN A 276 30.75 -16.05 19.87
CA ASN A 276 30.34 -16.88 20.99
C ASN A 276 30.08 -18.34 20.55
N GLY A 277 31.02 -19.25 20.85
CA GLY A 277 30.87 -20.66 20.48
C GLY A 277 29.77 -21.33 21.30
N SER A 278 30.07 -21.61 22.57
CA SER A 278 29.20 -22.37 23.48
C SER A 278 28.95 -21.66 24.82
N ALA A 279 29.28 -20.38 24.92
CA ALA A 279 29.31 -19.67 26.18
C ALA A 279 27.91 -19.09 26.51
N SER A 280 27.27 -19.61 27.54
CA SER A 280 25.92 -19.19 27.97
C SER A 280 25.97 -18.15 29.09
N GLY A 281 24.88 -17.40 29.25
CA GLY A 281 24.68 -16.52 30.41
C GLY A 281 25.58 -15.27 30.44
N ASN A 282 26.11 -14.84 29.30
CA ASN A 282 26.96 -13.65 29.24
C ASN A 282 26.15 -12.38 29.00
N THR A 283 26.53 -11.29 29.67
CA THR A 283 26.02 -9.94 29.42
C THR A 283 27.15 -9.06 28.92
N ALA A 284 27.11 -8.63 27.66
CA ALA A 284 28.03 -7.69 27.06
C ALA A 284 27.30 -6.41 26.64
N VAL A 285 27.73 -5.26 27.15
CA VAL A 285 27.15 -3.96 26.81
C VAL A 285 28.29 -3.00 26.48
N GLY A 286 28.43 -2.63 25.21
CA GLY A 286 29.49 -1.79 24.69
C GLY A 286 30.06 -2.30 23.37
N TYR A 287 30.78 -1.43 22.65
CA TYR A 287 31.48 -1.83 21.43
C TYR A 287 32.52 -2.90 21.74
N ARG A 288 32.46 -4.05 21.03
CA ARG A 288 33.39 -5.20 21.18
C ARG A 288 33.56 -5.72 22.61
N SER A 289 32.58 -5.49 23.48
CA SER A 289 32.53 -6.11 24.80
C SER A 289 32.40 -7.63 24.64
N LEU A 290 33.25 -8.41 25.33
CA LEU A 290 33.33 -9.88 25.19
C LEU A 290 33.50 -10.39 23.73
N PHE A 291 34.14 -9.61 22.86
CA PHE A 291 34.20 -9.88 21.41
C PHE A 291 34.63 -11.31 21.04
N THR A 292 35.66 -11.86 21.69
CA THR A 292 36.20 -13.19 21.38
C THR A 292 35.85 -14.27 22.42
N ASN A 293 34.82 -14.09 23.25
CA ASN A 293 34.51 -15.06 24.28
C ASN A 293 33.87 -16.33 23.69
N THR A 294 34.68 -17.38 23.54
CA THR A 294 34.24 -18.61 22.86
C THR A 294 33.62 -19.65 23.79
N THR A 295 34.05 -19.70 25.06
CA THR A 295 33.64 -20.74 26.03
C THR A 295 33.24 -20.21 27.40
N GLY A 296 33.63 -19.00 27.77
CA GLY A 296 33.48 -18.47 29.13
C GLY A 296 32.04 -18.15 29.51
N TYR A 297 31.49 -18.77 30.54
CA TYR A 297 30.09 -18.57 30.94
C TYR A 297 29.93 -17.52 32.05
N GLY A 298 28.76 -16.89 32.11
CA GLY A 298 28.40 -16.04 33.25
C GLY A 298 29.17 -14.73 33.39
N ASN A 299 29.80 -14.21 32.32
CA ASN A 299 30.52 -12.95 32.39
C ASN A 299 29.60 -11.73 32.24
N SER A 300 29.89 -10.67 32.99
CA SER A 300 29.23 -9.37 32.90
C SER A 300 30.23 -8.30 32.48
N ALA A 301 30.15 -7.85 31.24
CA ALA A 301 31.03 -6.85 30.64
C ALA A 301 30.22 -5.61 30.24
N LEU A 302 30.47 -4.48 30.89
CA LEU A 302 29.83 -3.19 30.62
C LEU A 302 30.90 -2.14 30.34
N GLY A 303 31.14 -1.86 29.06
CA GLY A 303 32.13 -0.91 28.59
C GLY A 303 32.68 -1.28 27.22
N GLU A 304 33.24 -0.31 26.52
CA GLU A 304 33.99 -0.56 25.28
C GLU A 304 35.19 -1.48 25.56
N ASN A 305 35.33 -2.55 24.78
CA ASN A 305 36.41 -3.55 24.88
C ASN A 305 36.57 -4.18 26.28
N ALA A 306 35.53 -4.14 27.13
CA ALA A 306 35.53 -4.86 28.40
C ALA A 306 35.56 -6.37 28.14
N LEU A 307 36.49 -7.09 28.78
CA LEU A 307 36.70 -8.54 28.58
C LEU A 307 36.86 -8.97 27.11
N GLU A 308 37.39 -8.09 26.23
CA GLU A 308 37.46 -8.34 24.78
C GLU A 308 38.08 -9.71 24.42
N PHE A 309 39.12 -10.13 25.15
CA PHE A 309 39.88 -11.35 24.92
C PHE A 309 39.69 -12.44 25.98
N SER A 310 38.54 -12.47 26.66
CA SER A 310 38.29 -13.43 27.75
C SER A 310 37.65 -14.74 27.32
N ASN A 311 38.20 -15.86 27.81
CA ASN A 311 37.55 -17.17 27.84
C ASN A 311 37.35 -17.68 29.28
N GLY A 312 37.58 -16.82 30.29
CA GLY A 312 37.32 -17.14 31.69
C GLY A 312 35.84 -17.02 32.07
N ASP A 313 35.49 -17.60 33.21
CA ASP A 313 34.10 -17.69 33.69
C ASP A 313 33.83 -16.69 34.83
N GLU A 314 32.56 -16.27 34.96
CA GLU A 314 32.06 -15.52 36.12
C GLU A 314 32.79 -14.19 36.41
N ASN A 315 33.35 -13.55 35.38
CA ASN A 315 34.03 -12.25 35.54
C ASN A 315 33.05 -11.08 35.41
N THR A 316 33.23 -10.06 36.25
CA THR A 316 32.54 -8.77 36.17
C THR A 316 33.53 -7.67 35.80
N ALA A 317 33.34 -7.04 34.64
CA ALA A 317 34.12 -5.92 34.15
C ALA A 317 33.21 -4.73 33.83
N ILE A 318 33.34 -3.65 34.60
CA ILE A 318 32.55 -2.43 34.42
C ILE A 318 33.51 -1.27 34.19
N GLY A 319 33.56 -0.76 32.96
CA GLY A 319 34.47 0.29 32.52
C GLY A 319 35.12 -0.03 31.17
N SER A 320 35.51 1.00 30.42
CA SER A 320 36.24 0.83 29.16
C SER A 320 37.56 0.08 29.40
N GLU A 321 37.80 -0.97 28.62
CA GLU A 321 38.98 -1.84 28.68
C GLU A 321 39.21 -2.54 30.04
N ALA A 322 38.20 -2.60 30.91
CA ALA A 322 38.29 -3.37 32.16
C ALA A 322 38.46 -4.87 31.84
N LEU A 323 39.45 -5.52 32.48
CA LEU A 323 39.82 -6.93 32.25
C LEU A 323 40.04 -7.31 30.77
N ARG A 324 40.40 -6.36 29.89
CA ARG A 324 40.47 -6.60 28.43
C ARG A 324 41.29 -7.84 28.04
N LEU A 325 42.39 -8.09 28.74
CA LEU A 325 43.32 -9.19 28.45
C LEU A 325 43.23 -10.35 29.47
N ASN A 326 42.11 -10.50 30.17
CA ASN A 326 41.88 -11.64 31.03
C ASN A 326 41.57 -12.89 30.21
N THR A 327 42.56 -13.74 29.94
CA THR A 327 42.38 -14.88 29.03
C THR A 327 41.67 -16.07 29.67
N THR A 328 41.98 -16.42 30.93
CA THR A 328 41.48 -17.63 31.61
C THR A 328 41.13 -17.42 33.08
N GLY A 329 41.24 -16.21 33.61
CA GLY A 329 40.91 -15.92 35.01
C GLY A 329 39.42 -16.07 35.26
N GLN A 330 39.06 -16.66 36.39
CA GLN A 330 37.68 -16.82 36.83
C GLN A 330 37.36 -15.86 37.99
N GLY A 331 36.09 -15.49 38.16
CA GLY A 331 35.62 -14.77 39.35
C GLY A 331 36.19 -13.36 39.57
N ASN A 332 36.80 -12.73 38.55
CA ASN A 332 37.41 -11.41 38.72
C ASN A 332 36.35 -10.31 38.73
N CYS A 333 36.51 -9.31 39.61
CA CYS A 333 35.69 -8.10 39.61
C CYS A 333 36.58 -6.88 39.36
N ALA A 334 36.34 -6.18 38.25
CA ALA A 334 37.02 -4.94 37.89
C ALA A 334 36.01 -3.82 37.66
N LEU A 335 36.19 -2.72 38.39
CA LEU A 335 35.37 -1.51 38.30
C LEU A 335 36.25 -0.31 37.99
N GLY A 336 35.92 0.42 36.92
CA GLY A 336 36.65 1.58 36.42
C GLY A 336 37.33 1.32 35.07
N ALA A 337 37.65 2.41 34.36
CA ALA A 337 38.36 2.32 33.09
C ALA A 337 39.77 1.75 33.29
N LEU A 338 40.19 0.84 32.40
CA LEU A 338 41.48 0.14 32.43
C LEU A 338 41.73 -0.70 33.70
N ALA A 339 40.73 -0.89 34.55
CA ALA A 339 40.85 -1.67 35.77
C ALA A 339 41.23 -3.11 35.44
N LEU A 340 42.32 -3.59 36.04
CA LEU A 340 42.86 -4.94 35.82
C LEU A 340 43.07 -5.30 34.33
N ARG A 341 43.33 -4.31 33.46
CA ARG A 341 43.45 -4.49 31.99
C ARG A 341 44.38 -5.63 31.57
N TYR A 342 45.47 -5.85 32.30
CA TYR A 342 46.50 -6.85 32.04
C TYR A 342 46.40 -8.09 32.94
N ASN A 343 45.30 -8.26 33.67
CA ASN A 343 45.14 -9.41 34.55
C ASN A 343 44.82 -10.66 33.72
N GLY A 344 45.83 -11.46 33.39
CA GLY A 344 45.69 -12.67 32.57
C GLY A 344 45.26 -13.95 33.32
N ILE A 345 45.33 -13.95 34.67
CA ILE A 345 45.02 -15.09 35.54
C ILE A 345 44.41 -14.62 36.86
N GLY A 346 43.22 -15.11 37.19
CA GLY A 346 42.52 -14.86 38.46
C GLY A 346 42.22 -16.16 39.18
N SER A 347 42.00 -16.09 40.49
CA SER A 347 41.66 -17.24 41.37
C SER A 347 40.16 -17.38 41.56
#